data_AF-A0A6U6KCL2-F1
#
_entry.id   AF-A0A6U6KCL2-F1
#
_cell.length_a   1.000
_cell.length_b   1.000
_cell.length_c   1.000
_cell.angle_alpha   90.00
_cell.angle_beta   90.00
_cell.angle_gamma   90.00
#
_symmetry.space_group_name_H-M   'P 1'
#
loop_
_entity.id
_entity.type
_entity.pdbx_description
1 polymer ?
#
loop_
_entity_poly.entity_id
_entity_poly.type
_entity_poly.pdbx_seq_one_letter_code
_entity_poly.pdbx_strand_id
1 'polypeptide(L)'
;MLYTGLLLGLTCAAASPTGSTQEAPCAECAAHPDASSLLQVARAPACDKSPLPLIFDNDANYDDILAFLYVARSPLFDLKAVTVSAIGFATPQGGAPSMAAIAALVGKPDVPVAFGHGQSLSPKAGFPLEWRQQRDEFIEQMYVTKYDRLRPDTVLAMTSASISGLLAPDLILKVLRESPCPVAVLATGGATNLAVAFARDPSVAGKLKTVFMMGTNYGVPGTNNVYDWQLKMNGHRGACPELGSTLESMSNMQRGDRVGCLGVNMTTQGSTEWNVFLDAFAWRSVMSHLKSSPASVRVLAANASLNMPVEADTFDAFADALADPRLRLFTKELAKRFLGAGEARWWDAELAVLLADEVGGARERCGPVVSAEECLCANWADDRRTSVSLVWRSSLAEGEVNPYGSVYDDANADAPPVSYCLRSNPDRMWEQYWPVVNGTSA
;
A
#
# COMPACT_ATOMS: atom_id res chain seq x y z
N MET A 1 -50.93 -29.11 -14.60
CA MET A 1 -50.59 -28.33 -15.81
C MET A 1 -49.09 -28.10 -15.77
N LEU A 2 -48.22 -29.06 -16.13
CA LEU A 2 -47.80 -29.50 -17.48
C LEU A 2 -47.44 -28.34 -18.42
N TYR A 3 -46.13 -28.18 -18.68
CA TYR A 3 -45.41 -27.95 -19.96
C TYR A 3 -43.93 -27.63 -19.59
N THR A 4 -42.93 -28.55 -19.65
CA THR A 4 -42.02 -28.94 -20.77
C THR A 4 -41.40 -27.74 -21.51
N GLY A 5 -40.12 -27.62 -21.87
CA GLY A 5 -38.87 -28.40 -21.93
C GLY A 5 -37.78 -27.41 -22.45
N LEU A 6 -36.47 -27.61 -22.36
CA LEU A 6 -35.66 -28.41 -23.28
C LEU A 6 -34.18 -28.35 -22.79
N LEU A 7 -33.57 -29.50 -22.56
CA LEU A 7 -32.12 -29.68 -22.35
C LEU A 7 -31.65 -30.61 -23.48
N LEU A 8 -30.76 -30.12 -24.34
CA LEU A 8 -30.11 -30.94 -25.38
C LEU A 8 -28.62 -30.99 -25.05
N GLY A 9 -28.22 -32.13 -24.49
CA GLY A 9 -26.83 -32.59 -24.51
C GLY A 9 -26.56 -33.31 -25.84
N LEU A 10 -25.34 -33.18 -26.34
CA LEU A 10 -24.79 -34.06 -27.36
C LEU A 10 -23.44 -34.58 -26.87
N THR A 11 -23.49 -35.85 -26.46
CA THR A 11 -22.36 -36.77 -26.35
C THR A 11 -21.96 -37.26 -27.74
N CYS A 12 -20.66 -37.39 -28.03
CA CYS A 12 -20.18 -38.21 -29.15
C CYS A 12 -19.33 -39.36 -28.61
N ALA A 13 -19.69 -40.57 -29.02
CA ALA A 13 -19.20 -41.85 -28.54
C ALA A 13 -17.92 -42.31 -29.28
N ALA A 14 -17.12 -43.11 -28.58
CA ALA A 14 -15.99 -43.85 -29.13
C ALA A 14 -16.42 -45.17 -29.78
N ALA A 15 -15.74 -45.56 -30.86
CA ALA A 15 -15.71 -46.93 -31.37
C ALA A 15 -14.33 -47.24 -32.00
N SER A 16 -13.86 -48.47 -31.84
CA SER A 16 -12.62 -49.06 -32.38
C SER A 16 -12.97 -50.41 -33.05
N PRO A 17 -12.04 -51.25 -33.54
CA PRO A 17 -10.89 -51.07 -34.45
C PRO A 17 -10.91 -52.07 -35.65
N THR A 18 -10.22 -51.81 -36.78
CA THR A 18 -9.60 -52.85 -37.67
C THR A 18 -8.77 -52.25 -38.81
N GLY A 19 -7.52 -52.74 -39.00
CA GLY A 19 -6.97 -53.13 -40.32
C GLY A 19 -6.24 -52.13 -41.24
N SER A 20 -4.90 -52.12 -41.14
CA SER A 20 -3.83 -52.02 -42.19
C SER A 20 -3.79 -50.93 -43.30
N THR A 21 -2.64 -50.23 -43.29
CA THR A 21 -1.76 -49.78 -44.41
C THR A 21 -2.26 -48.77 -45.45
N GLN A 22 -1.77 -47.52 -45.35
CA GLN A 22 -0.86 -46.86 -46.32
C GLN A 22 -0.61 -45.40 -45.91
N GLU A 23 0.66 -45.02 -45.71
CA GLU A 23 1.08 -43.62 -45.64
C GLU A 23 1.08 -43.02 -47.04
N ALA A 24 0.38 -41.89 -47.20
CA ALA A 24 0.53 -40.97 -48.32
C ALA A 24 0.61 -39.54 -47.76
N PRO A 25 1.57 -38.70 -48.20
CA PRO A 25 1.78 -37.37 -47.63
C PRO A 25 0.75 -36.40 -48.20
N CYS A 26 -0.12 -35.84 -47.36
CA CYS A 26 -0.90 -34.67 -47.73
C CYS A 26 -0.06 -33.42 -47.50
N ALA A 27 0.39 -32.83 -48.59
CA ALA A 27 0.78 -31.43 -48.65
C ALA A 27 -0.45 -30.54 -48.39
N GLU A 28 -0.21 -29.33 -47.86
CA GLU A 28 -1.17 -28.26 -47.52
C GLU A 28 -1.86 -28.36 -46.16
N CYS A 29 -1.08 -28.19 -45.09
CA CYS A 29 -1.59 -27.55 -43.87
C CYS A 29 -1.69 -26.04 -44.12
N ALA A 30 -2.84 -25.59 -44.60
CA ALA A 30 -3.18 -24.16 -44.60
C ALA A 30 -3.32 -23.67 -43.14
N ALA A 31 -2.71 -22.51 -42.88
CA ALA A 31 -2.54 -21.91 -41.57
C ALA A 31 -3.84 -21.81 -40.75
N HIS A 32 -3.85 -22.44 -39.57
CA HIS A 32 -4.73 -22.04 -38.48
C HIS A 32 -4.16 -20.74 -37.86
N PRO A 33 -4.98 -19.69 -37.65
CA PRO A 33 -4.54 -18.55 -36.86
C PRO A 33 -4.31 -18.99 -35.42
N ASP A 34 -3.18 -18.53 -34.88
CA ASP A 34 -2.71 -18.74 -33.51
C ASP A 34 -3.83 -18.65 -32.46
N ALA A 35 -3.88 -19.68 -31.60
CA ALA A 35 -4.66 -19.70 -30.36
C ALA A 35 -4.13 -18.70 -29.29
N SER A 36 -3.22 -17.79 -29.67
CA SER A 36 -2.71 -16.68 -28.85
C SER A 36 -3.62 -15.43 -28.90
N SER A 37 -4.65 -15.42 -29.77
CA SER A 37 -5.47 -14.21 -30.01
C SER A 37 -6.79 -14.11 -29.24
N LEU A 38 -7.15 -15.07 -28.36
CA LEU A 38 -8.49 -15.13 -27.74
C LEU A 38 -8.55 -14.80 -26.23
N LEU A 39 -7.57 -14.07 -25.70
CA LEU A 39 -7.63 -13.47 -24.35
C LEU A 39 -7.38 -11.96 -24.37
N GLN A 40 -7.87 -11.26 -25.39
CA GLN A 40 -8.17 -9.84 -25.22
C GLN A 40 -9.55 -9.75 -24.57
N VAL A 41 -9.58 -9.68 -23.24
CA VAL A 41 -10.72 -9.10 -22.54
C VAL A 41 -10.90 -7.70 -23.13
N ALA A 42 -11.90 -7.52 -23.98
CA ALA A 42 -12.17 -6.24 -24.62
C ALA A 42 -12.31 -5.18 -23.53
N ARG A 43 -11.30 -4.31 -23.37
CA ARG A 43 -11.35 -3.17 -22.47
C ARG A 43 -12.53 -2.33 -22.93
N ALA A 44 -13.49 -2.07 -22.04
CA ALA A 44 -14.58 -1.17 -22.37
C ALA A 44 -13.98 0.20 -22.75
N PRO A 45 -14.28 0.79 -23.92
CA PRO A 45 -13.69 2.05 -24.38
C PRO A 45 -13.86 3.23 -23.40
N ALA A 46 -14.83 3.13 -22.49
CA ALA A 46 -15.09 4.11 -21.43
C ALA A 46 -13.98 4.18 -20.36
N CYS A 47 -13.17 3.13 -20.21
CA CYS A 47 -12.16 3.03 -19.16
C CYS A 47 -10.83 3.74 -19.49
N ASP A 48 -10.58 4.08 -20.76
CA ASP A 48 -9.32 4.69 -21.18
C ASP A 48 -9.33 6.23 -21.11
N LYS A 49 -10.49 6.86 -20.91
CA LYS A 49 -10.66 8.33 -20.87
C LYS A 49 -11.17 8.89 -19.53
N SER A 50 -11.43 8.02 -18.55
CA SER A 50 -11.95 8.41 -17.24
C SER A 50 -10.81 8.44 -16.21
N PRO A 51 -10.91 9.25 -15.15
CA PRO A 51 -9.99 9.15 -14.02
C PRO A 51 -9.93 7.70 -13.53
N LEU A 52 -8.73 7.23 -13.21
CA LEU A 52 -8.47 5.84 -12.88
C LEU A 52 -9.14 5.49 -11.54
N PRO A 53 -10.03 4.47 -11.50
CA PRO A 53 -10.58 4.02 -10.23
C PRO A 53 -9.46 3.62 -9.27
N LEU A 54 -9.44 4.20 -8.08
CA LEU A 54 -8.37 4.03 -7.10
C LEU A 54 -8.91 3.55 -5.76
N ILE A 55 -8.26 2.53 -5.20
CA ILE A 55 -8.34 2.18 -3.78
C ILE A 55 -7.08 2.69 -3.11
N PHE A 56 -7.23 3.45 -2.02
CA PHE A 56 -6.11 3.89 -1.18
C PHE A 56 -6.11 3.10 0.13
N ASP A 57 -5.22 2.11 0.24
CA ASP A 57 -5.04 1.23 1.40
C ASP A 57 -3.86 1.69 2.24
N ASN A 58 -4.13 2.41 3.31
CA ASN A 58 -3.15 3.17 4.09
C ASN A 58 -3.15 2.70 5.54
N ASP A 59 -2.28 3.23 6.39
CA ASP A 59 -2.41 3.04 7.82
C ASP A 59 -2.64 4.32 8.64
N ALA A 60 -2.89 5.41 7.92
CA ALA A 60 -3.23 6.74 8.40
C ALA A 60 -2.17 7.34 9.32
N ASN A 61 -0.90 7.03 9.09
CA ASN A 61 0.23 7.80 9.56
C ASN A 61 0.26 9.21 8.92
N TYR A 62 1.18 10.06 9.36
CA TYR A 62 1.30 11.43 8.88
C TYR A 62 1.62 11.52 7.38
N ASP A 63 2.50 10.65 6.89
CA ASP A 63 2.85 10.48 5.47
C ASP A 63 1.71 9.89 4.64
N ASP A 64 0.94 8.93 5.17
CA ASP A 64 -0.28 8.46 4.51
C ASP A 64 -1.29 9.60 4.31
N ILE A 65 -1.41 10.52 5.29
CA ILE A 65 -2.30 11.67 5.17
C ILE A 65 -1.79 12.60 4.05
N LEU A 66 -0.47 12.81 3.92
CA LEU A 66 0.08 13.55 2.77
C LEU A 66 -0.24 12.86 1.43
N ALA A 67 -0.09 11.53 1.36
CA ALA A 67 -0.47 10.74 0.19
C ALA A 67 -1.96 10.91 -0.14
N PHE A 68 -2.82 10.87 0.89
CA PHE A 68 -4.26 11.09 0.76
C PHE A 68 -4.59 12.47 0.19
N LEU A 69 -3.98 13.54 0.72
CA LEU A 69 -4.20 14.91 0.22
C LEU A 69 -3.90 15.02 -1.28
N TYR A 70 -2.85 14.33 -1.74
CA TYR A 70 -2.50 14.27 -3.15
C TYR A 70 -3.52 13.47 -3.98
N VAL A 71 -3.78 12.20 -3.64
CA VAL A 71 -4.66 11.36 -4.46
C VAL A 71 -6.12 11.81 -4.45
N ALA A 72 -6.59 12.41 -3.35
CA ALA A 72 -7.95 12.93 -3.25
C ALA A 72 -8.18 14.18 -4.12
N ARG A 73 -7.12 14.95 -4.40
CA ARG A 73 -7.18 16.19 -5.20
C ARG A 73 -6.67 16.04 -6.62
N SER A 74 -6.00 14.93 -6.94
CA SER A 74 -5.55 14.64 -8.29
C SER A 74 -6.73 14.35 -9.23
N PRO A 75 -6.80 15.02 -10.40
CA PRO A 75 -7.82 14.72 -11.41
C PRO A 75 -7.59 13.38 -12.12
N LEU A 76 -6.43 12.74 -11.90
CA LEU A 76 -6.09 11.45 -12.49
C LEU A 76 -6.83 10.29 -11.84
N PHE A 77 -7.40 10.47 -10.64
CA PHE A 77 -7.96 9.39 -9.84
C PHE A 77 -9.44 9.58 -9.53
N ASP A 78 -10.20 8.50 -9.69
CA ASP A 78 -11.55 8.34 -9.18
C ASP A 78 -11.46 7.52 -7.88
N LEU A 79 -11.27 8.20 -6.75
CA LEU A 79 -11.07 7.56 -5.46
C LEU A 79 -12.34 6.81 -5.02
N LYS A 80 -12.31 5.48 -5.08
CA LYS A 80 -13.44 4.60 -4.81
C LYS A 80 -13.56 4.18 -3.35
N ALA A 81 -12.44 4.06 -2.65
CA ALA A 81 -12.39 3.67 -1.26
C ALA A 81 -11.09 4.12 -0.60
N VAL A 82 -11.20 4.40 0.69
CA VAL A 82 -10.07 4.54 1.60
C VAL A 82 -10.16 3.39 2.61
N THR A 83 -9.11 2.60 2.72
CA THR A 83 -9.03 1.53 3.70
C THR A 83 -7.86 1.75 4.62
N VAL A 84 -8.07 1.52 5.92
CA VAL A 84 -7.07 1.77 6.95
C VAL A 84 -6.62 0.45 7.55
N SER A 85 -5.32 0.15 7.50
CA SER A 85 -4.71 -1.05 8.07
C SER A 85 -4.80 -1.01 9.59
N ALA A 86 -5.41 -2.05 10.17
CA ALA A 86 -5.64 -2.09 11.61
C ALA A 86 -4.39 -2.42 12.44
N ILE A 87 -3.32 -2.87 11.79
CA ILE A 87 -2.03 -3.17 12.43
C ILE A 87 -1.02 -2.03 12.27
N GLY A 88 -1.35 -0.99 11.51
CA GLY A 88 -0.48 0.15 11.29
C GLY A 88 -0.65 1.28 12.32
N PHE A 89 -0.44 2.54 11.92
CA PHE A 89 -0.46 3.71 12.82
C PHE A 89 -1.87 4.04 13.39
N ALA A 90 -2.89 3.74 12.60
CA ALA A 90 -4.30 3.47 12.90
C ALA A 90 -4.74 2.88 14.24
N THR A 91 -5.23 3.55 15.30
CA THR A 91 -6.08 2.80 16.26
C THR A 91 -7.48 2.55 15.66
N PRO A 92 -8.23 1.54 16.14
CA PRO A 92 -9.61 1.31 15.69
C PRO A 92 -10.54 2.50 15.93
N GLN A 93 -10.29 3.29 16.98
CA GLN A 93 -11.09 4.45 17.35
C GLN A 93 -10.78 5.66 16.49
N GLY A 94 -9.51 5.86 16.10
CA GLY A 94 -9.09 7.02 15.34
C GLY A 94 -9.02 6.80 13.82
N GLY A 95 -8.76 5.59 13.34
CA GLY A 95 -8.43 5.33 11.93
C GLY A 95 -9.50 5.78 10.94
N ALA A 96 -10.65 5.11 10.92
CA ALA A 96 -11.72 5.46 9.98
C ALA A 96 -12.31 6.86 10.25
N PRO A 97 -12.55 7.30 11.51
CA PRO A 97 -13.03 8.66 11.76
C PRO A 97 -12.08 9.77 11.30
N SER A 98 -10.77 9.62 11.53
CA SER A 98 -9.76 10.59 11.09
C SER A 98 -9.77 10.72 9.58
N MET A 99 -9.67 9.59 8.85
CA MET A 99 -9.64 9.62 7.39
C MET A 99 -10.97 10.12 6.79
N ALA A 100 -12.11 9.83 7.41
CA ALA A 100 -13.41 10.37 6.99
C ALA A 100 -13.48 11.90 7.15
N ALA A 101 -12.96 12.44 8.25
CA ALA A 101 -12.93 13.88 8.50
C ALA A 101 -11.97 14.61 7.55
N ILE A 102 -10.80 14.02 7.27
CA ILE A 102 -9.83 14.58 6.31
C ILE A 102 -10.40 14.49 4.88
N ALA A 103 -11.10 13.41 4.53
CA ALA A 103 -11.81 13.31 3.25
C ALA A 103 -12.86 14.41 3.09
N ALA A 104 -13.64 14.69 4.13
CA ALA A 104 -14.59 15.81 4.12
C ALA A 104 -13.89 17.18 3.97
N LEU A 105 -12.73 17.39 4.60
CA LEU A 105 -11.93 18.62 4.47
C LEU A 105 -11.55 18.89 3.01
N VAL A 106 -11.14 17.87 2.26
CA VAL A 106 -10.73 18.00 0.85
C VAL A 106 -11.87 17.81 -0.17
N GLY A 107 -13.12 17.87 0.29
CA GLY A 107 -14.29 17.81 -0.60
C GLY A 107 -14.64 16.41 -1.12
N LYS A 108 -14.26 15.36 -0.39
CA LYS A 108 -14.57 13.95 -0.67
C LYS A 108 -15.41 13.30 0.45
N PRO A 109 -16.51 13.92 0.93
CA PRO A 109 -17.25 13.44 2.09
C PRO A 109 -17.96 12.09 1.87
N ASP A 110 -18.13 11.66 0.62
CA ASP A 110 -18.88 10.46 0.25
C ASP A 110 -17.99 9.25 -0.07
N VAL A 111 -16.67 9.41 -0.08
CA VAL A 111 -15.75 8.29 -0.35
C VAL A 111 -15.77 7.34 0.85
N PRO A 112 -16.14 6.05 0.68
CA PRO A 112 -16.26 5.14 1.80
C PRO A 112 -14.91 4.86 2.46
N VAL A 113 -14.89 4.92 3.79
CA VAL A 113 -13.72 4.67 4.64
C VAL A 113 -13.97 3.44 5.49
N ALA A 114 -13.10 2.43 5.41
CA ALA A 114 -13.22 1.20 6.21
C ALA A 114 -11.96 0.92 7.02
N PHE A 115 -12.14 0.38 8.23
CA PHE A 115 -11.04 -0.06 9.08
C PHE A 115 -10.72 -1.55 8.85
N GLY A 116 -9.46 -1.88 9.04
CA GLY A 116 -8.86 -3.14 8.58
C GLY A 116 -9.13 -4.35 9.46
N HIS A 117 -8.61 -5.48 8.99
CA HIS A 117 -8.61 -6.72 9.76
C HIS A 117 -7.70 -6.57 10.99
N GLY A 118 -8.26 -6.65 12.20
CA GLY A 118 -7.56 -6.33 13.45
C GLY A 118 -6.38 -7.22 13.85
N GLN A 119 -6.00 -8.19 13.01
CA GLN A 119 -4.90 -9.10 13.26
C GLN A 119 -3.99 -9.19 12.03
N SER A 120 -2.68 -9.12 12.27
CA SER A 120 -1.65 -9.48 11.28
C SER A 120 -1.75 -10.98 10.97
N LEU A 121 -1.42 -11.37 9.73
CA LEU A 121 -1.26 -12.77 9.35
C LEU A 121 0.05 -13.33 9.89
N SER A 122 1.11 -12.51 9.93
CA SER A 122 2.36 -12.76 10.65
C SER A 122 2.18 -12.85 12.18
N PRO A 123 3.19 -13.36 12.91
CA PRO A 123 3.25 -13.18 14.36
C PRO A 123 2.96 -11.71 14.69
N LYS A 124 2.07 -11.46 15.66
CA LYS A 124 1.48 -10.14 15.88
C LYS A 124 2.56 -9.06 15.94
N ALA A 125 2.55 -8.19 14.94
CA ALA A 125 3.36 -6.99 14.83
C ALA A 125 2.43 -5.79 14.60
N GLY A 126 2.90 -4.62 15.00
CA GLY A 126 2.07 -3.43 15.16
C GLY A 126 2.94 -2.28 15.62
N PHE A 127 2.60 -1.07 15.18
CA PHE A 127 3.28 0.13 15.69
C PHE A 127 3.07 0.29 17.20
N PRO A 128 4.00 0.99 17.88
CA PRO A 128 3.87 1.31 19.30
C PRO A 128 2.54 1.99 19.59
N LEU A 129 1.80 1.48 20.58
CA LEU A 129 0.51 2.01 21.00
C LEU A 129 0.57 3.51 21.31
N GLU A 130 1.63 3.98 21.97
CA GLU A 130 1.81 5.40 22.28
C GLU A 130 1.84 6.25 21.01
N TRP A 131 2.49 5.79 19.95
CA TRP A 131 2.54 6.52 18.68
C TRP A 131 1.17 6.56 18.00
N ARG A 132 0.48 5.43 18.02
CA ARG A 132 -0.87 5.29 17.46
C ARG A 132 -1.85 6.24 18.17
N GLN A 133 -1.77 6.29 19.50
CA GLN A 133 -2.55 7.20 20.36
C GLN A 133 -2.19 8.66 20.11
N GLN A 134 -0.90 9.01 20.10
CA GLN A 134 -0.45 10.40 19.86
C GLN A 134 -0.93 10.93 18.50
N ARG A 135 -0.90 10.08 17.47
CA ARG A 135 -1.40 10.44 16.14
C ARG A 135 -2.92 10.64 16.17
N ASP A 136 -3.68 9.78 16.85
CA ASP A 136 -5.13 9.97 17.01
C ASP A 136 -5.45 11.26 17.78
N GLU A 137 -4.78 11.49 18.91
CA GLU A 137 -4.92 12.70 19.73
C GLU A 137 -4.61 13.97 18.94
N PHE A 138 -3.62 13.93 18.04
CA PHE A 138 -3.35 15.04 17.13
C PHE A 138 -4.56 15.34 16.24
N ILE A 139 -5.12 14.33 15.57
CA ILE A 139 -6.28 14.55 14.70
C ILE A 139 -7.48 15.02 15.53
N GLU A 140 -7.67 14.45 16.73
CA GLU A 140 -8.72 14.87 17.65
C GLU A 140 -8.60 16.34 18.07
N GLN A 141 -7.38 16.84 18.26
CA GLN A 141 -7.12 18.24 18.58
C GLN A 141 -7.50 19.19 17.43
N MET A 142 -7.52 18.69 16.19
CA MET A 142 -7.90 19.47 15.00
C MET A 142 -9.41 19.51 14.76
N TYR A 143 -10.23 18.78 15.53
CA TYR A 143 -11.70 18.83 15.41
C TYR A 143 -12.27 20.16 15.89
N VAL A 144 -13.20 20.66 15.09
CA VAL A 144 -14.03 21.81 15.40
C VAL A 144 -15.02 21.42 16.52
N THR A 145 -14.92 22.09 17.66
CA THR A 145 -15.75 21.94 18.86
C THR A 145 -16.58 23.19 19.14
N LYS A 146 -17.57 23.07 20.03
CA LYS A 146 -18.34 24.23 20.52
C LYS A 146 -17.49 25.30 21.26
N TYR A 147 -16.23 24.99 21.59
CA TYR A 147 -15.31 25.87 22.32
C TYR A 147 -14.27 26.56 21.41
N ASP A 148 -14.35 26.40 20.08
CA ASP A 148 -13.33 26.88 19.13
C ASP A 148 -13.16 28.39 19.04
N ARG A 149 -14.05 29.17 19.67
CA ARG A 149 -13.75 30.60 19.90
C ARG A 149 -12.42 30.81 20.62
N LEU A 150 -11.88 29.76 21.25
CA LEU A 150 -10.59 29.73 21.94
C LEU A 150 -9.49 28.96 21.17
N ARG A 151 -9.78 28.34 20.02
CA ARG A 151 -8.84 27.53 19.23
C ARG A 151 -8.92 27.88 17.73
N PRO A 152 -8.10 28.84 17.24
CA PRO A 152 -8.10 29.23 15.84
C PRO A 152 -7.50 28.17 14.90
N ASP A 153 -6.95 27.08 15.45
CA ASP A 153 -6.21 26.01 14.78
C ASP A 153 -7.06 24.76 14.44
N THR A 154 -8.35 24.72 14.80
CA THR A 154 -9.24 23.59 14.49
C THR A 154 -9.91 23.74 13.11
N VAL A 155 -9.86 22.69 12.29
CA VAL A 155 -10.35 22.73 10.89
C VAL A 155 -11.13 21.51 10.45
N LEU A 156 -11.15 20.42 11.22
CA LEU A 156 -11.83 19.18 10.87
C LEU A 156 -13.25 19.15 11.43
N ALA A 157 -14.22 18.77 10.60
CA ALA A 157 -15.57 18.50 11.07
C ALA A 157 -15.68 17.02 11.45
N MET A 158 -16.21 16.72 12.64
CA MET A 158 -16.56 15.35 12.99
C MET A 158 -17.64 14.82 12.03
N THR A 159 -17.43 13.63 11.48
CA THR A 159 -18.39 12.98 10.58
C THR A 159 -18.26 11.46 10.69
N SER A 160 -19.39 10.79 10.51
CA SER A 160 -19.46 9.33 10.33
C SER A 160 -20.11 8.93 9.00
N ALA A 161 -20.41 9.90 8.12
CA ALA A 161 -21.22 9.69 6.93
C ALA A 161 -20.56 8.72 5.92
N SER A 162 -19.24 8.83 5.74
CA SER A 162 -18.45 7.97 4.86
C SER A 162 -17.90 6.72 5.56
N ILE A 163 -18.07 6.57 6.87
CA ILE A 163 -17.55 5.39 7.57
C ILE A 163 -18.39 4.19 7.16
N SER A 164 -17.75 3.25 6.46
CA SER A 164 -18.36 2.04 5.96
C SER A 164 -18.66 1.07 7.11
N GLY A 165 -19.81 0.39 7.02
CA GLY A 165 -20.12 -0.76 7.88
C GLY A 165 -19.35 -2.04 7.48
N LEU A 166 -18.65 -2.03 6.35
CA LEU A 166 -17.78 -3.13 5.92
C LEU A 166 -16.39 -2.98 6.53
N LEU A 167 -15.71 -4.12 6.76
CA LEU A 167 -14.26 -4.12 7.01
C LEU A 167 -13.50 -3.82 5.72
N ALA A 168 -12.27 -3.33 5.83
CA ALA A 168 -11.46 -2.96 4.68
C ALA A 168 -11.33 -4.06 3.61
N PRO A 169 -11.05 -5.35 3.95
CA PRO A 169 -10.99 -6.40 2.93
C PRO A 169 -12.30 -6.55 2.15
N ASP A 170 -13.45 -6.38 2.82
CA ASP A 170 -14.77 -6.49 2.20
C ASP A 170 -15.11 -5.27 1.34
N LEU A 171 -14.67 -4.07 1.74
CA LEU A 171 -14.79 -2.87 0.93
C LEU A 171 -13.91 -2.96 -0.33
N ILE A 172 -12.67 -3.47 -0.21
CA ILE A 172 -11.78 -3.74 -1.36
C ILE A 172 -12.47 -4.69 -2.34
N LEU A 173 -13.00 -5.83 -1.85
CA LEU A 173 -13.73 -6.78 -2.67
C LEU A 173 -14.95 -6.17 -3.35
N LYS A 174 -15.73 -5.37 -2.62
CA LYS A 174 -16.90 -4.67 -3.17
C LYS A 174 -16.49 -3.77 -4.34
N VAL A 175 -15.48 -2.92 -4.16
CA VAL A 175 -14.99 -2.01 -5.21
C VAL A 175 -14.48 -2.80 -6.42
N LEU A 176 -13.66 -3.83 -6.23
CA LEU A 176 -13.09 -4.61 -7.34
C LEU A 176 -14.17 -5.38 -8.13
N ARG A 177 -15.22 -5.87 -7.46
CA ARG A 177 -16.33 -6.60 -8.11
C ARG A 177 -17.27 -5.66 -8.87
N GLU A 178 -17.59 -4.51 -8.26
CA GLU A 178 -18.55 -3.55 -8.81
C GLU A 178 -17.92 -2.61 -9.85
N SER A 179 -16.59 -2.47 -9.87
CA SER A 179 -15.93 -1.59 -10.83
C SER A 179 -16.05 -2.14 -12.26
N PRO A 180 -16.59 -1.35 -13.20
CA PRO A 180 -16.63 -1.72 -14.62
C PRO A 180 -15.24 -1.61 -15.28
N CYS A 181 -14.31 -0.90 -14.66
CA CYS A 181 -12.96 -0.65 -15.16
C CYS A 181 -11.89 -1.27 -14.25
N PRO A 182 -10.72 -1.64 -14.81
CA PRO A 182 -9.58 -2.05 -14.00
C PRO A 182 -9.20 -1.00 -12.94
N VAL A 183 -8.96 -1.45 -11.70
CA VAL A 183 -8.76 -0.60 -10.53
C VAL A 183 -7.27 -0.51 -10.17
N ALA A 184 -6.79 0.67 -9.83
CA ALA A 184 -5.47 0.84 -9.20
C ALA A 184 -5.57 0.68 -7.69
N VAL A 185 -4.55 0.10 -7.09
CA VAL A 185 -4.37 0.06 -5.65
C VAL A 185 -3.10 0.81 -5.30
N LEU A 186 -3.22 1.77 -4.38
CA LEU A 186 -2.11 2.41 -3.70
C LEU A 186 -2.09 1.91 -2.26
N ALA A 187 -1.14 1.05 -1.93
CA ALA A 187 -1.00 0.43 -0.61
C ALA A 187 0.21 1.03 0.12
N THR A 188 -0.04 1.80 1.18
CA THR A 188 0.99 2.54 1.93
C THR A 188 1.18 2.03 3.35
N GLY A 189 0.32 1.11 3.82
CA GLY A 189 0.50 0.38 5.07
C GLY A 189 0.87 -1.10 4.87
N GLY A 190 0.88 -1.86 5.96
CA GLY A 190 1.04 -3.33 5.92
C GLY A 190 -0.02 -4.02 5.05
N ALA A 191 0.40 -5.02 4.27
CA ALA A 191 -0.38 -5.64 3.18
C ALA A 191 -1.58 -6.53 3.62
N THR A 192 -1.95 -6.53 4.90
CA THR A 192 -2.94 -7.43 5.51
C THR A 192 -4.32 -7.30 4.87
N ASN A 193 -4.79 -6.08 4.61
CA ASN A 193 -6.11 -5.85 4.03
C ASN A 193 -6.24 -6.50 2.64
N LEU A 194 -5.23 -6.29 1.79
CA LEU A 194 -5.13 -6.91 0.47
C LEU A 194 -5.00 -8.43 0.55
N ALA A 195 -4.13 -8.95 1.42
CA ALA A 195 -3.95 -10.40 1.58
C ALA A 195 -5.26 -11.09 1.98
N VAL A 196 -5.99 -10.51 2.94
CA VAL A 196 -7.29 -11.05 3.38
C VAL A 196 -8.33 -10.95 2.26
N ALA A 197 -8.35 -9.85 1.49
CA ALA A 197 -9.26 -9.69 0.35
C ALA A 197 -8.98 -10.75 -0.73
N PHE A 198 -7.72 -10.89 -1.16
CA PHE A 198 -7.34 -11.84 -2.22
C PHE A 198 -7.48 -13.30 -1.78
N ALA A 199 -7.21 -13.62 -0.51
CA ALA A 199 -7.45 -14.96 0.00
C ALA A 199 -8.95 -15.33 -0.01
N ARG A 200 -9.85 -14.37 0.20
CA ARG A 200 -11.30 -14.58 0.14
C ARG A 200 -11.82 -14.75 -1.29
N ASP A 201 -11.23 -14.03 -2.24
CA ASP A 201 -11.60 -14.12 -3.65
C ASP A 201 -10.39 -13.83 -4.56
N PRO A 202 -9.60 -14.86 -4.91
CA PRO A 202 -8.41 -14.69 -5.75
C PRO A 202 -8.72 -14.13 -7.15
N SER A 203 -9.95 -14.29 -7.65
CA SER A 203 -10.33 -13.87 -8.99
C SER A 203 -10.30 -12.35 -9.17
N VAL A 204 -10.44 -11.59 -8.08
CA VAL A 204 -10.40 -10.12 -8.11
C VAL A 204 -9.02 -9.57 -8.45
N ALA A 205 -7.95 -10.37 -8.34
CA ALA A 205 -6.64 -9.96 -8.81
C ALA A 205 -6.65 -9.66 -10.32
N GLY A 206 -7.52 -10.31 -11.10
CA GLY A 206 -7.73 -10.03 -12.53
C GLY A 206 -8.43 -8.68 -12.82
N LYS A 207 -8.95 -7.99 -11.81
CA LYS A 207 -9.59 -6.67 -11.91
C LYS A 207 -8.63 -5.51 -11.69
N LEU A 208 -7.37 -5.78 -11.36
CA LEU A 208 -6.38 -4.77 -11.05
C LEU A 208 -5.70 -4.27 -12.32
N LYS A 209 -5.49 -2.95 -12.42
CA LYS A 209 -4.65 -2.32 -13.47
C LYS A 209 -3.19 -2.28 -13.02
N THR A 210 -2.98 -1.82 -11.80
CA THR A 210 -1.65 -1.61 -11.20
C THR A 210 -1.77 -1.65 -9.68
N VAL A 211 -0.70 -2.10 -9.02
CA VAL A 211 -0.56 -2.10 -7.57
C VAL A 211 0.75 -1.40 -7.24
N PHE A 212 0.65 -0.29 -6.53
CA PHE A 212 1.77 0.43 -5.94
C PHE A 212 1.82 0.10 -4.45
N MET A 213 2.97 -0.33 -3.95
CA MET A 213 3.16 -0.67 -2.54
C MET A 213 4.33 0.11 -1.94
N MET A 214 4.13 0.68 -0.75
CA MET A 214 5.24 1.24 0.03
C MET A 214 5.85 0.09 0.83
N GLY A 215 7.18 0.02 0.80
CA GLY A 215 7.91 -0.59 1.89
C GLY A 215 8.60 -1.87 1.52
N THR A 216 9.93 -1.79 1.40
CA THR A 216 10.87 -2.92 1.46
C THR A 216 12.26 -2.38 1.80
N ASN A 217 13.14 -3.24 2.28
CA ASN A 217 14.59 -2.96 2.37
C ASN A 217 15.35 -3.30 1.06
N TYR A 218 14.65 -3.52 -0.05
CA TYR A 218 15.25 -4.04 -1.28
C TYR A 218 16.26 -3.08 -1.91
N GLY A 219 17.26 -3.64 -2.60
CA GLY A 219 18.27 -2.91 -3.38
C GLY A 219 19.51 -2.46 -2.61
N VAL A 220 19.42 -2.28 -1.29
CA VAL A 220 20.57 -1.94 -0.44
C VAL A 220 20.63 -2.89 0.77
N PRO A 221 21.61 -3.83 0.81
CA PRO A 221 21.75 -4.77 1.91
C PRO A 221 21.87 -4.06 3.26
N GLY A 222 21.14 -4.56 4.26
CA GLY A 222 21.18 -3.99 5.61
C GLY A 222 20.35 -2.73 5.81
N THR A 223 19.67 -2.20 4.78
CA THR A 223 18.70 -1.11 4.97
C THR A 223 17.63 -1.55 5.97
N ASN A 224 17.38 -0.66 6.94
CA ASN A 224 16.48 -0.91 8.05
C ASN A 224 15.90 0.41 8.56
N ASN A 225 14.58 0.46 8.77
CA ASN A 225 13.91 1.58 9.47
C ASN A 225 13.13 1.12 10.72
N VAL A 226 13.32 -0.16 11.14
CA VAL A 226 12.74 -0.72 12.37
C VAL A 226 13.82 -0.76 13.45
N TYR A 227 13.69 0.08 14.47
CA TYR A 227 14.71 0.31 15.49
C TYR A 227 14.19 0.03 16.91
N ASP A 228 15.09 -0.36 17.82
CA ASP A 228 14.71 -0.69 19.21
C ASP A 228 14.08 0.48 19.96
N TRP A 229 14.46 1.71 19.64
CA TRP A 229 13.90 2.89 20.30
C TRP A 229 12.43 3.10 19.96
N GLN A 230 12.00 2.67 18.78
CA GLN A 230 10.62 2.71 18.34
C GLN A 230 9.80 1.68 19.12
N LEU A 231 10.40 0.52 19.45
CA LEU A 231 9.74 -0.55 20.21
C LEU A 231 9.70 -0.32 21.74
N LYS A 232 9.89 0.91 22.22
CA LYS A 232 9.86 1.23 23.67
C LYS A 232 8.51 1.81 24.07
N MET A 233 7.92 1.22 25.12
CA MET A 233 6.71 1.69 25.78
C MET A 233 6.99 2.08 27.23
N ASN A 234 6.66 3.31 27.64
CA ASN A 234 6.87 3.81 29.02
C ASN A 234 8.26 3.50 29.62
N GLY A 235 9.33 3.68 28.82
CA GLY A 235 10.71 3.44 29.27
C GLY A 235 11.12 1.95 29.29
N HIS A 236 10.22 1.03 28.93
CA HIS A 236 10.52 -0.40 28.79
C HIS A 236 10.65 -0.77 27.31
N ARG A 237 11.71 -1.49 26.94
CA ARG A 237 11.81 -2.13 25.62
C ARG A 237 10.75 -3.23 25.55
N GLY A 238 9.77 -3.09 24.67
CA GLY A 238 8.84 -4.15 24.34
C GLY A 238 9.55 -5.16 23.44
N ALA A 239 9.40 -6.46 23.72
CA ALA A 239 9.49 -7.42 22.63
C ALA A 239 8.34 -7.09 21.67
N CYS A 240 8.52 -7.27 20.36
CA CYS A 240 7.48 -7.01 19.36
C CYS A 240 6.11 -7.57 19.79
N PRO A 241 5.00 -6.94 19.35
CA PRO A 241 3.71 -6.99 20.03
C PRO A 241 3.38 -8.34 20.66
N GLU A 242 3.54 -8.33 21.98
CA GLU A 242 3.09 -9.38 22.85
C GLU A 242 1.55 -9.40 22.82
N LEU A 243 1.01 -10.61 22.69
CA LEU A 243 -0.40 -11.00 22.83
C LEU A 243 -1.29 -9.96 23.54
N GLY A 244 -2.37 -9.58 22.86
CA GLY A 244 -3.57 -8.94 23.44
C GLY A 244 -4.33 -9.81 24.46
N SER A 245 -3.63 -10.63 25.25
CA SER A 245 -4.14 -11.37 26.40
C SER A 245 -3.07 -11.63 27.48
N THR A 246 -1.88 -11.01 27.44
CA THR A 246 -0.83 -11.22 28.47
C THR A 246 -0.45 -9.97 29.25
N LEU A 247 -1.42 -9.08 29.50
CA LEU A 247 -1.34 -8.19 30.66
C LEU A 247 -1.29 -8.96 32.00
N GLU A 248 -1.56 -10.28 32.02
CA GLU A 248 -1.67 -11.07 33.25
C GLU A 248 -0.49 -11.99 33.61
N SER A 249 0.64 -12.02 32.87
CA SER A 249 1.79 -12.86 33.30
C SER A 249 3.15 -12.17 33.32
N MET A 250 3.17 -10.84 33.38
CA MET A 250 4.41 -10.07 33.60
C MET A 250 5.04 -10.26 34.99
N SER A 251 4.59 -11.22 35.81
CA SER A 251 5.04 -11.43 37.18
C SER A 251 6.28 -12.31 37.34
N ASN A 252 6.73 -13.06 36.32
CA ASN A 252 7.78 -14.07 36.54
C ASN A 252 8.89 -14.22 35.47
N MET A 253 9.02 -13.34 34.47
CA MET A 253 10.20 -13.35 33.60
C MET A 253 11.05 -12.12 33.84
N GLN A 254 12.31 -12.34 34.23
CA GLN A 254 13.29 -11.28 34.49
C GLN A 254 13.49 -10.44 33.22
N ARG A 255 12.90 -9.24 33.26
CA ARG A 255 12.87 -8.20 32.22
C ARG A 255 14.25 -7.59 31.89
N GLY A 256 15.34 -8.11 32.47
CA GLY A 256 16.66 -7.48 32.49
C GLY A 256 17.54 -7.74 31.26
N ASP A 257 17.41 -8.90 30.60
CA ASP A 257 18.51 -9.40 29.75
C ASP A 257 18.21 -9.49 28.25
N ARG A 258 16.99 -9.16 27.78
CA ARG A 258 16.68 -9.18 26.34
C ARG A 258 16.90 -7.81 25.70
N VAL A 259 17.70 -7.77 24.64
CA VAL A 259 17.88 -6.59 23.79
C VAL A 259 16.78 -6.59 22.72
N GLY A 260 16.10 -5.46 22.54
CA GLY A 260 15.11 -5.24 21.47
C GLY A 260 13.96 -6.26 21.37
N CYS A 261 13.56 -6.56 20.13
CA CYS A 261 12.46 -7.45 19.80
C CYS A 261 12.86 -8.92 19.91
N LEU A 262 12.18 -9.72 20.75
CA LEU A 262 12.45 -11.16 20.90
C LEU A 262 13.95 -11.50 21.13
N GLY A 263 14.70 -10.60 21.79
CA GLY A 263 16.13 -10.77 22.05
C GLY A 263 17.07 -10.29 20.94
N VAL A 264 16.54 -9.65 19.89
CA VAL A 264 17.30 -9.08 18.77
C VAL A 264 17.33 -7.56 18.88
N ASN A 265 18.54 -6.98 18.80
CA ASN A 265 18.70 -5.53 18.65
C ASN A 265 18.35 -5.13 17.21
N MET A 266 17.12 -4.71 16.98
CA MET A 266 16.66 -4.30 15.65
C MET A 266 17.41 -3.07 15.14
N THR A 267 18.00 -2.27 16.02
CA THR A 267 18.79 -1.10 15.61
C THR A 267 20.05 -1.49 14.83
N THR A 268 20.76 -2.52 15.29
CA THR A 268 22.04 -2.94 14.69
C THR A 268 21.92 -4.22 13.86
N GLN A 269 20.87 -5.00 14.06
CA GLN A 269 20.66 -6.31 13.43
C GLN A 269 19.36 -6.36 12.63
N GLY A 270 18.58 -5.28 12.53
CA GLY A 270 17.41 -5.23 11.66
C GLY A 270 17.82 -5.21 10.18
N SER A 271 17.03 -5.85 9.33
CA SER A 271 17.14 -5.73 7.87
C SER A 271 15.75 -5.85 7.25
N THR A 272 14.93 -4.85 7.51
CA THR A 272 13.51 -4.86 7.14
C THR A 272 12.96 -3.43 7.08
N GLU A 273 11.76 -3.31 6.56
CA GLU A 273 11.01 -2.08 6.50
C GLU A 273 9.68 -2.27 7.25
N TRP A 274 9.18 -1.25 7.96
CA TRP A 274 7.97 -1.32 8.79
C TRP A 274 6.77 -1.99 8.13
N ASN A 275 6.36 -1.61 6.92
CA ASN A 275 5.19 -2.18 6.26
C ASN A 275 5.33 -3.68 5.97
N VAL A 276 6.54 -4.15 5.65
CA VAL A 276 6.82 -5.58 5.52
C VAL A 276 6.93 -6.26 6.88
N PHE A 277 7.56 -5.60 7.85
CA PHE A 277 7.76 -6.11 9.20
C PHE A 277 6.43 -6.40 9.91
N LEU A 278 5.46 -5.50 9.75
CA LEU A 278 4.10 -5.63 10.28
C LEU A 278 3.43 -6.93 9.84
N ASP A 279 3.60 -7.34 8.58
CA ASP A 279 2.95 -8.54 8.04
C ASP A 279 3.65 -9.14 6.81
N ALA A 280 4.82 -9.74 7.02
CA ALA A 280 5.58 -10.42 5.97
C ALA A 280 4.80 -11.60 5.33
N PHE A 281 3.93 -12.27 6.09
CA PHE A 281 3.05 -13.30 5.52
C PHE A 281 2.00 -12.70 4.57
N ALA A 282 1.38 -11.57 4.93
CA ALA A 282 0.50 -10.86 4.02
C ALA A 282 1.24 -10.36 2.78
N TRP A 283 2.45 -9.81 2.91
CA TRP A 283 3.27 -9.40 1.77
C TRP A 283 3.50 -10.56 0.79
N ARG A 284 3.96 -11.72 1.29
CA ARG A 284 4.12 -12.93 0.47
C ARG A 284 2.81 -13.36 -0.18
N SER A 285 1.70 -13.31 0.58
CA SER A 285 0.38 -13.71 0.08
C SER A 285 -0.10 -12.79 -1.05
N VAL A 286 0.07 -11.48 -0.92
CA VAL A 286 -0.28 -10.51 -1.96
C VAL A 286 0.53 -10.78 -3.23
N MET A 287 1.85 -10.92 -3.12
CA MET A 287 2.70 -11.22 -4.28
C MET A 287 2.29 -12.53 -4.97
N SER A 288 1.98 -13.58 -4.21
CA SER A 288 1.50 -14.85 -4.77
C SER A 288 0.20 -14.69 -5.57
N HIS A 289 -0.79 -13.95 -5.05
CA HIS A 289 -2.05 -13.70 -5.76
C HIS A 289 -1.88 -12.80 -6.99
N LEU A 290 -0.93 -11.86 -6.96
CA LEU A 290 -0.65 -10.98 -8.09
C LEU A 290 0.11 -11.66 -9.22
N LYS A 291 0.73 -12.84 -8.99
CA LYS A 291 1.48 -13.57 -10.02
C LYS A 291 0.66 -13.89 -11.27
N SER A 292 -0.63 -14.19 -11.10
CA SER A 292 -1.57 -14.46 -12.20
C SER A 292 -2.39 -13.24 -12.63
N SER A 293 -2.14 -12.08 -12.03
CA SER A 293 -2.81 -10.83 -12.38
C SER A 293 -2.15 -10.21 -13.62
N PRO A 294 -2.92 -9.54 -14.51
CA PRO A 294 -2.35 -8.66 -15.52
C PRO A 294 -1.84 -7.34 -14.93
N ALA A 295 -2.04 -7.10 -13.63
CA ALA A 295 -1.65 -5.86 -13.00
C ALA A 295 -0.15 -5.73 -12.92
N SER A 296 0.27 -4.50 -13.17
CA SER A 296 1.64 -4.10 -13.04
C SER A 296 1.96 -3.82 -11.55
N VAL A 297 3.05 -4.37 -10.99
CA VAL A 297 3.39 -4.22 -9.57
C VAL A 297 4.61 -3.32 -9.38
N ARG A 298 4.50 -2.33 -8.50
CA ARG A 298 5.50 -1.30 -8.25
C ARG A 298 5.70 -1.17 -6.76
N VAL A 299 6.95 -1.05 -6.37
CA VAL A 299 7.30 -0.95 -4.96
C VAL A 299 8.26 0.22 -4.76
N LEU A 300 7.95 1.08 -3.80
CA LEU A 300 8.89 2.07 -3.31
C LEU A 300 9.77 1.42 -2.23
N ALA A 301 11.06 1.23 -2.53
CA ALA A 301 12.00 0.74 -1.53
C ALA A 301 12.33 1.86 -0.54
N ALA A 302 12.57 1.52 0.73
CA ALA A 302 12.88 2.51 1.77
C ALA A 302 14.12 3.36 1.46
N ASN A 303 15.03 2.83 0.62
CA ASN A 303 16.20 3.56 0.16
C ASN A 303 15.87 4.77 -0.73
N ALA A 304 14.74 4.73 -1.43
CA ALA A 304 14.42 5.72 -2.46
C ALA A 304 14.22 7.14 -1.91
N SER A 305 13.70 7.24 -0.68
CA SER A 305 13.41 8.50 0.00
C SER A 305 14.49 8.94 1.00
N LEU A 306 15.63 8.22 1.11
CA LEU A 306 16.67 8.55 2.09
C LEU A 306 17.17 10.00 1.98
N ASN A 307 17.23 10.52 0.76
CA ASN A 307 17.65 11.87 0.42
C ASN A 307 16.50 12.89 0.38
N MET A 308 15.30 12.52 0.84
CA MET A 308 14.10 13.36 0.76
C MET A 308 13.46 13.55 2.15
N PRO A 309 14.17 14.15 3.12
CA PRO A 309 13.55 14.56 4.36
C PRO A 309 12.47 15.61 4.10
N VAL A 310 11.39 15.56 4.89
CA VAL A 310 10.49 16.71 4.98
C VAL A 310 11.24 17.80 5.75
N GLU A 311 11.40 18.98 5.15
CA GLU A 311 12.08 20.11 5.77
C GLU A 311 11.05 21.15 6.20
N ALA A 312 11.09 21.59 7.45
CA ALA A 312 10.07 22.45 8.04
C ALA A 312 9.84 23.75 7.25
N ASP A 313 10.91 24.52 7.01
CA ASP A 313 10.83 25.83 6.36
C ASP A 313 10.36 25.72 4.91
N THR A 314 10.89 24.73 4.18
CA THR A 314 10.48 24.44 2.80
C THR A 314 9.02 24.02 2.74
N PHE A 315 8.60 23.12 3.63
CA PHE A 315 7.22 22.64 3.70
C PHE A 315 6.25 23.77 4.03
N ASP A 316 6.57 24.61 5.00
CA ASP A 316 5.76 25.76 5.40
C ASP A 316 5.60 26.77 4.25
N ALA A 317 6.67 27.04 3.49
CA ALA A 317 6.61 27.96 2.34
C ALA A 317 5.64 27.47 1.26
N PHE A 318 5.66 26.17 0.94
CA PHE A 318 4.70 25.59 0.00
C PHE A 318 3.28 25.51 0.57
N ALA A 319 3.14 25.15 1.85
CA ALA A 319 1.84 25.10 2.52
C ALA A 319 1.18 26.50 2.54
N ASP A 320 1.94 27.56 2.76
CA ASP A 320 1.44 28.95 2.76
C ASP A 320 0.88 29.40 1.40
N ALA A 321 1.28 28.75 0.31
CA ALA A 321 0.75 28.98 -1.04
C ALA A 321 -0.59 28.27 -1.31
N LEU A 322 -1.06 27.38 -0.41
CA LEU A 322 -2.34 26.69 -0.56
C LEU A 322 -3.51 27.65 -0.52
N ALA A 323 -4.36 27.64 -1.54
CA ALA A 323 -5.48 28.57 -1.70
C ALA A 323 -6.56 28.42 -0.62
N ASP A 324 -6.82 27.19 -0.15
CA ASP A 324 -7.78 26.92 0.92
C ASP A 324 -7.13 27.17 2.30
N PRO A 325 -7.61 28.15 3.09
CA PRO A 325 -7.02 28.48 4.39
C PRO A 325 -7.17 27.36 5.43
N ARG A 326 -8.22 26.51 5.33
CA ARG A 326 -8.41 25.37 6.24
C ARG A 326 -7.42 24.27 5.90
N LEU A 327 -7.26 23.97 4.61
CA LEU A 327 -6.27 22.99 4.14
C LEU A 327 -4.85 23.45 4.47
N ARG A 328 -4.53 24.73 4.26
CA ARG A 328 -3.26 25.34 4.65
C ARG A 328 -2.93 25.09 6.12
N LEU A 329 -3.84 25.49 7.02
CA LEU A 329 -3.67 25.31 8.46
C LEU A 329 -3.51 23.83 8.85
N PHE A 330 -4.36 22.96 8.31
CA PHE A 330 -4.25 21.51 8.54
C PHE A 330 -2.87 20.97 8.13
N THR A 331 -2.41 21.36 6.94
CA THR A 331 -1.19 20.83 6.33
C THR A 331 0.06 21.27 7.11
N LYS A 332 0.08 22.50 7.62
CA LYS A 332 1.16 23.00 8.49
C LYS A 332 1.23 22.27 9.84
N GLU A 333 0.09 22.10 10.50
CA GLU A 333 0.06 21.35 11.77
C GLU A 333 0.40 19.87 11.57
N LEU A 334 -0.03 19.26 10.46
CA LEU A 334 0.34 17.89 10.08
C LEU A 334 1.86 17.75 9.95
N ALA A 335 2.52 18.63 9.19
CA ALA A 335 3.97 18.57 9.01
C ALA A 335 4.73 18.81 10.31
N LYS A 336 4.29 19.77 11.13
CA LYS A 336 4.87 20.01 12.45
C LYS A 336 4.80 18.78 13.35
N ARG A 337 3.68 18.04 13.35
CA ARG A 337 3.58 16.78 14.10
C ARG A 337 4.43 15.67 13.50
N PHE A 338 4.47 15.56 12.17
CA PHE A 338 5.29 14.57 11.50
C PHE A 338 6.78 14.75 11.83
N LEU A 339 7.29 15.98 11.72
CA LEU A 339 8.66 16.36 12.08
C LEU A 339 8.97 16.12 13.55
N GLY A 340 7.98 16.34 14.43
CA GLY A 340 8.12 16.08 15.87
C GLY A 340 8.16 14.60 16.24
N ALA A 341 7.67 13.71 15.38
CA ALA A 341 7.61 12.27 15.61
C ALA A 341 8.95 11.54 15.32
N GLY A 342 9.94 12.22 14.74
CA GLY A 342 11.26 11.69 14.46
C GLY A 342 11.66 11.88 12.99
N GLU A 343 11.94 10.78 12.30
CA GLU A 343 12.29 10.82 10.87
C GLU A 343 11.03 11.06 10.04
N ALA A 344 10.93 12.23 9.42
CA ALA A 344 9.85 12.58 8.50
C ALA A 344 10.37 12.59 7.06
N ARG A 345 9.79 11.75 6.21
CA ARG A 345 10.10 11.67 4.78
C ARG A 345 8.83 11.52 3.97
N TRP A 346 8.98 11.69 2.66
CA TRP A 346 7.85 11.65 1.73
C TRP A 346 7.23 10.28 1.51
N TRP A 347 7.88 9.17 1.90
CA TRP A 347 7.46 7.76 1.74
C TRP A 347 6.14 7.54 0.99
N ASP A 348 5.01 7.61 1.68
CA ASP A 348 3.69 7.29 1.10
C ASP A 348 3.22 8.31 0.07
N ALA A 349 3.50 9.58 0.29
CA ALA A 349 3.20 10.66 -0.65
C ALA A 349 4.06 10.54 -1.91
N GLU A 350 5.31 10.11 -1.80
CA GLU A 350 6.15 9.79 -2.96
C GLU A 350 5.52 8.67 -3.78
N LEU A 351 5.06 7.59 -3.15
CA LEU A 351 4.40 6.50 -3.85
C LEU A 351 3.12 6.97 -4.58
N ALA A 352 2.36 7.89 -3.99
CA ALA A 352 1.19 8.49 -4.62
C ALA A 352 1.56 9.30 -5.89
N VAL A 353 2.65 10.07 -5.84
CA VAL A 353 3.14 10.82 -6.99
C VAL A 353 3.72 9.88 -8.06
N LEU A 354 4.40 8.79 -7.68
CA LEU A 354 4.88 7.78 -8.62
C LEU A 354 3.72 7.09 -9.37
N LEU A 355 2.61 6.83 -8.69
CA LEU A 355 1.39 6.34 -9.33
C LEU A 355 0.85 7.36 -10.34
N ALA A 356 0.82 8.65 -9.99
CA ALA A 356 0.40 9.71 -10.91
C ALA A 356 1.34 9.83 -12.12
N ASP A 357 2.64 9.69 -11.93
CA ASP A 357 3.64 9.66 -13.01
C ASP A 357 3.40 8.49 -13.98
N GLU A 358 3.08 7.30 -13.47
CA GLU A 358 2.72 6.17 -14.33
C GLU A 358 1.42 6.43 -15.09
N VAL A 359 0.38 6.92 -14.42
CA VAL A 359 -0.94 7.15 -15.04
C VAL A 359 -0.91 8.31 -16.03
N GLY A 360 -0.11 9.35 -15.77
CA GLY A 360 0.12 10.49 -16.66
C GLY A 360 1.15 10.24 -17.78
N GLY A 361 1.65 9.00 -17.90
CA GLY A 361 2.61 8.59 -18.92
C GLY A 361 4.01 9.19 -18.74
N ALA A 362 4.32 9.79 -17.59
CA ALA A 362 5.65 10.30 -17.28
C ALA A 362 6.67 9.15 -17.26
N ARG A 363 6.29 7.98 -16.73
CA ARG A 363 7.16 6.79 -16.73
C ARG A 363 7.66 6.40 -18.13
N GLU A 364 6.82 6.49 -19.16
CA GLU A 364 7.20 6.19 -20.56
C GLU A 364 8.15 7.24 -21.13
N ARG A 365 7.97 8.52 -20.74
CA ARG A 365 8.90 9.61 -21.05
C ARG A 365 10.23 9.45 -20.31
N CYS A 366 10.18 8.85 -19.12
CA CYS A 366 11.28 8.60 -18.20
C CYS A 366 12.08 7.32 -18.48
N GLY A 367 12.10 6.83 -19.73
CA GLY A 367 12.84 5.62 -20.10
C GLY A 367 14.32 5.62 -19.63
N PRO A 368 15.05 4.50 -19.72
CA PRO A 368 16.34 4.27 -19.04
C PRO A 368 17.48 5.27 -19.35
N VAL A 369 17.28 6.19 -20.29
CA VAL A 369 18.28 7.13 -20.83
C VAL A 369 17.81 8.59 -20.74
N VAL A 370 16.54 8.87 -20.44
CA VAL A 370 16.08 10.26 -20.23
C VAL A 370 16.58 10.72 -18.88
N SER A 371 17.08 11.95 -18.81
CA SER A 371 17.87 12.45 -17.67
C SER A 371 17.14 12.12 -16.37
N ALA A 372 17.83 11.44 -15.47
CA ALA A 372 17.34 11.11 -14.12
C ALA A 372 16.87 12.35 -13.32
N GLU A 373 17.13 13.54 -13.85
CA GLU A 373 16.71 14.85 -13.37
C GLU A 373 15.24 15.17 -13.68
N GLU A 374 14.58 14.52 -14.64
CA GLU A 374 13.17 14.81 -15.03
C GLU A 374 12.12 13.95 -14.33
N CYS A 375 12.54 12.84 -13.72
CA CYS A 375 11.64 11.82 -13.20
C CYS A 375 11.69 11.79 -11.68
N LEU A 376 10.54 11.57 -11.03
CA LEU A 376 10.52 11.44 -9.57
C LEU A 376 11.37 10.24 -9.14
N CYS A 377 11.09 9.04 -9.68
CA CYS A 377 12.00 7.91 -9.47
C CYS A 377 13.16 7.97 -10.45
N ALA A 378 14.36 8.19 -9.92
CA ALA A 378 15.60 8.33 -10.67
C ALA A 378 16.33 7.00 -10.91
N ASN A 379 15.88 5.91 -10.29
CA ASN A 379 16.48 4.58 -10.46
C ASN A 379 15.45 3.47 -10.22
N TRP A 380 14.90 2.92 -11.30
CA TRP A 380 14.07 1.72 -11.26
C TRP A 380 14.92 0.46 -11.43
N ALA A 381 14.72 -0.52 -10.55
CA ALA A 381 15.10 -1.90 -10.79
C ALA A 381 13.87 -2.67 -11.28
N ASP A 382 13.77 -2.84 -12.60
CA ASP A 382 12.64 -3.47 -13.27
C ASP A 382 12.76 -4.99 -13.38
N ASP A 383 11.61 -5.64 -13.60
CA ASP A 383 11.46 -7.07 -13.86
C ASP A 383 12.12 -7.97 -12.79
N ARG A 384 12.09 -7.54 -11.53
CA ARG A 384 12.66 -8.29 -10.41
C ARG A 384 11.64 -9.32 -9.93
N ARG A 385 12.08 -10.57 -9.81
CA ARG A 385 11.32 -11.62 -9.14
C ARG A 385 11.90 -11.78 -7.75
N THR A 386 11.11 -11.48 -6.73
CA THR A 386 11.59 -11.36 -5.36
C THR A 386 10.77 -12.21 -4.39
N SER A 387 11.45 -12.68 -3.34
CA SER A 387 10.85 -13.34 -2.18
C SER A 387 11.02 -12.46 -0.95
N VAL A 388 10.08 -12.57 -0.01
CA VAL A 388 10.22 -12.01 1.34
C VAL A 388 10.58 -13.12 2.31
N SER A 389 11.62 -12.90 3.13
CA SER A 389 11.99 -13.85 4.17
C SER A 389 11.03 -13.76 5.35
N LEU A 390 10.65 -14.94 5.85
CA LEU A 390 9.72 -15.12 6.97
C LEU A 390 10.44 -15.68 8.19
N VAL A 391 11.76 -15.82 8.08
CA VAL A 391 12.58 -16.49 9.08
C VAL A 391 12.93 -15.47 10.14
N TRP A 392 12.40 -15.64 11.34
CA TRP A 392 12.88 -14.95 12.52
C TRP A 392 14.07 -15.69 13.14
N ARG A 393 15.19 -15.00 13.36
CA ARG A 393 16.33 -15.53 14.12
C ARG A 393 16.43 -14.82 15.46
N SER A 394 16.15 -15.54 16.55
CA SER A 394 16.19 -15.00 17.92
C SER A 394 17.59 -14.98 18.55
N SER A 395 18.59 -15.54 17.86
CA SER A 395 20.00 -15.54 18.28
C SER A 395 20.82 -15.29 17.03
N LEU A 396 21.61 -14.21 17.05
CA LEU A 396 22.41 -13.73 15.93
C LEU A 396 23.82 -13.47 16.43
N ALA A 397 24.83 -13.84 15.65
CA ALA A 397 26.21 -13.47 15.91
C ALA A 397 26.42 -11.96 15.67
N GLU A 398 27.54 -11.43 16.17
CA GLU A 398 27.93 -10.05 15.89
C GLU A 398 28.08 -9.85 14.37
N GLY A 399 27.46 -8.78 13.84
CA GLY A 399 27.42 -8.48 12.41
C GLY A 399 26.36 -9.24 11.60
N GLU A 400 25.65 -10.21 12.18
CA GLU A 400 24.51 -10.84 11.51
C GLU A 400 23.26 -9.96 11.60
N VAL A 401 22.52 -9.92 10.50
CA VAL A 401 21.19 -9.29 10.43
C VAL A 401 20.08 -10.34 10.51
N ASN A 402 18.97 -9.98 11.16
CA ASN A 402 17.75 -10.76 11.17
C ASN A 402 17.09 -10.70 9.79
N PRO A 403 16.83 -11.84 9.14
CA PRO A 403 16.29 -11.84 7.79
C PRO A 403 14.76 -11.67 7.76
N TYR A 404 14.06 -11.59 8.90
CA TYR A 404 12.60 -11.46 8.87
C TYR A 404 12.16 -10.17 8.18
N GLY A 405 11.29 -10.29 7.18
CA GLY A 405 10.78 -9.17 6.38
C GLY A 405 11.79 -8.59 5.38
N SER A 406 12.95 -9.24 5.17
CA SER A 406 13.88 -8.82 4.12
C SER A 406 13.40 -9.30 2.75
N VAL A 407 13.53 -8.45 1.74
CA VAL A 407 13.19 -8.78 0.34
C VAL A 407 14.46 -8.96 -0.48
N TYR A 408 14.52 -10.05 -1.24
CA TYR A 408 15.70 -10.44 -2.01
C TYR A 408 15.30 -11.09 -3.35
N ASP A 409 16.22 -11.06 -4.31
CA ASP A 409 16.00 -11.71 -5.62
C ASP A 409 15.91 -13.23 -5.47
N ASP A 410 14.87 -13.81 -6.06
CA ASP A 410 14.63 -15.25 -6.07
C ASP A 410 13.97 -15.65 -7.39
N ALA A 411 14.74 -16.33 -8.25
CA ALA A 411 14.27 -16.76 -9.56
C ALA A 411 13.08 -17.73 -9.49
N ASN A 412 12.86 -18.38 -8.34
CA ASN A 412 11.76 -19.31 -8.11
C ASN A 412 10.63 -18.69 -7.29
N ALA A 413 10.67 -17.38 -6.99
CA ALA A 413 9.67 -16.75 -6.16
C ALA A 413 8.26 -16.91 -6.74
N ASP A 414 7.32 -17.18 -5.84
CA ASP A 414 5.90 -17.17 -6.14
C ASP A 414 5.35 -15.74 -6.13
N ALA A 415 5.78 -14.97 -7.13
CA ALA A 415 5.51 -13.54 -7.28
C ALA A 415 5.46 -13.15 -8.77
N PRO A 416 4.78 -12.04 -9.14
CA PRO A 416 4.93 -11.44 -10.46
C PRO A 416 6.32 -10.78 -10.59
N PRO A 417 6.74 -10.37 -11.81
CA PRO A 417 7.79 -9.37 -11.97
C PRO A 417 7.38 -8.06 -11.28
N VAL A 418 8.31 -7.46 -10.55
CA VAL A 418 8.10 -6.24 -9.77
C VAL A 418 9.13 -5.19 -10.16
N SER A 419 8.68 -3.94 -10.28
CA SER A 419 9.54 -2.76 -10.44
C SER A 419 9.78 -2.10 -9.09
N TYR A 420 11.04 -1.97 -8.67
CA TYR A 420 11.41 -1.30 -7.43
C TYR A 420 12.02 0.07 -7.70
N CYS A 421 11.47 1.13 -7.11
CA CYS A 421 12.15 2.41 -7.09
C CYS A 421 13.20 2.41 -5.99
N LEU A 422 14.46 2.65 -6.34
CA LEU A 422 15.61 2.55 -5.42
C LEU A 422 16.20 3.91 -5.04
N ARG A 423 15.92 4.97 -5.82
CA ARG A 423 16.41 6.33 -5.59
C ARG A 423 15.48 7.32 -6.27
N SER A 424 15.14 8.39 -5.56
CA SER A 424 14.25 9.43 -6.08
C SER A 424 14.86 10.83 -6.04
N ASN A 425 14.25 11.72 -6.82
CA ASN A 425 14.67 13.09 -7.01
C ASN A 425 13.86 14.03 -6.09
N PRO A 426 14.48 14.64 -5.07
CA PRO A 426 13.78 15.52 -4.12
C PRO A 426 13.14 16.72 -4.80
N ASP A 427 13.82 17.35 -5.76
CA ASP A 427 13.32 18.56 -6.42
C ASP A 427 12.00 18.26 -7.16
N ARG A 428 11.93 17.10 -7.83
CA ARG A 428 10.71 16.65 -8.50
C ARG A 428 9.58 16.36 -7.53
N MET A 429 9.87 15.83 -6.34
CA MET A 429 8.85 15.60 -5.33
C MET A 429 8.16 16.91 -4.92
N TRP A 430 8.96 17.94 -4.64
CA TRP A 430 8.45 19.27 -4.29
C TRP A 430 7.69 19.92 -5.47
N GLU A 431 8.21 19.82 -6.69
CA GLU A 431 7.57 20.41 -7.88
C GLU A 431 6.23 19.74 -8.24
N GLN A 432 6.12 18.42 -8.10
CA GLN A 432 4.95 17.67 -8.56
C GLN A 432 3.82 17.58 -7.52
N TYR A 433 4.17 17.51 -6.22
CA TYR A 433 3.18 17.31 -5.15
C TYR A 433 2.26 18.53 -4.98
N TRP A 434 2.85 19.72 -4.82
CA TRP A 434 2.13 20.91 -4.38
C TRP A 434 1.12 21.48 -5.38
N PRO A 435 1.36 21.51 -6.70
CA PRO A 435 0.36 21.97 -7.66
C PRO A 435 -0.94 21.13 -7.64
N VAL A 436 -0.84 19.84 -7.34
CA VAL A 436 -1.99 18.94 -7.20
C VAL A 436 -2.74 19.23 -5.90
N VAL A 437 -2.03 19.31 -4.77
CA VAL A 437 -2.66 19.61 -3.48
C VAL A 437 -3.26 21.02 -3.45
N ASN A 438 -2.68 21.99 -4.15
CA ASN A 438 -3.28 23.33 -4.26
C ASN A 438 -4.58 23.32 -5.09
N GLY A 439 -4.77 22.33 -5.97
CA GLY A 439 -5.87 22.29 -6.94
C GLY A 439 -5.64 23.21 -8.14
N THR A 440 -4.38 23.52 -8.45
CA THR A 440 -3.97 24.32 -9.61
C THR A 440 -3.61 23.47 -10.82
N SER A 441 -3.81 22.15 -10.77
CA SER A 441 -3.66 21.26 -11.92
C SER A 441 -4.86 21.44 -12.86
N ALA A 442 -4.58 22.04 -14.01
CA ALA A 442 -5.54 22.36 -15.08
C ALA A 442 -5.98 21.12 -15.87
#